data_AF-A0A4S2MRD3-F1
#
_entry.id   AF-A0A4S2MRD3-F1
#
_cell.length_a   1.000
_cell.length_b   1.000
_cell.length_c   1.000
_cell.angle_alpha   90.00
_cell.angle_beta   90.00
_cell.angle_gamma   90.00
#
_symmetry.space_group_name_H-M   'P 1'
#
loop_
_entity.id
_entity.type
_entity.pdbx_description
1 polymer ?
#
loop_
_entity_poly.entity_id
_entity_poly.type
_entity_poly.pdbx_seq_one_letter_code
_entity_poly.pdbx_strand_id
1 'polypeptide(L)' 'PLYTGLATEQQLYVFDPAPENHRKVILITTISEASVTVPRITFIIDTGFHKICSYNPHTCISSLTTWNVDISPIPQSLT' A
#
# COMPACT_ATOMS: atom_id res chain seq x y z
N PRO A 1 9.75 -6.07 2.35
CA PRO A 1 8.75 -4.98 2.48
C PRO A 1 8.69 -4.22 1.14
N LEU A 2 7.55 -3.61 0.79
CA LEU A 2 7.40 -2.82 -0.44
C LEU A 2 6.69 -1.50 -0.12
N TYR A 3 7.37 -0.38 -0.34
CA TYR A 3 6.83 0.98 -0.19
C TYR A 3 7.64 1.97 -1.03
N THR A 4 7.10 3.18 -1.25
CA THR A 4 7.62 4.18 -2.19
C THR A 4 9.03 4.70 -1.89
N GLY A 5 9.49 4.62 -0.63
CA GLY A 5 10.81 5.11 -0.21
C GLY A 5 11.96 4.10 -0.37
N LEU A 6 11.70 2.91 -0.91
CA LEU A 6 12.74 1.90 -1.17
C LEU A 6 13.50 2.20 -2.47
N ALA A 7 14.78 1.86 -2.51
CA ALA A 7 15.55 1.87 -3.75
C ALA A 7 14.97 0.86 -4.76
N THR A 8 15.09 1.14 -6.06
CA THR A 8 14.52 0.30 -7.12
C THR A 8 14.96 -1.16 -7.01
N GLU A 9 16.23 -1.42 -6.70
CA GLU A 9 16.75 -2.79 -6.51
C GLU A 9 16.02 -3.54 -5.37
N GLN A 10 15.70 -2.83 -4.28
CA GLN A 10 14.98 -3.41 -3.15
C GLN A 10 13.49 -3.64 -3.48
N GLN A 11 12.90 -2.80 -4.34
CA GLN A 11 11.56 -3.02 -4.85
C GLN A 11 11.51 -4.26 -5.74
N LEU A 12 12.53 -4.46 -6.58
CA LEU A 12 12.62 -5.60 -7.51
C LEU A 12 12.78 -6.95 -6.80
N TYR A 13 13.34 -6.98 -5.58
CA TYR A 13 13.41 -8.19 -4.76
C TYR A 13 12.05 -8.87 -4.53
N VAL A 14 10.96 -8.11 -4.62
CA VAL A 14 9.59 -8.65 -4.54
C VAL A 14 9.25 -9.60 -5.68
N PHE A 15 10.04 -9.65 -6.77
CA PHE A 15 9.83 -10.55 -7.89
C PHE A 15 10.66 -11.83 -7.80
N ASP A 16 11.71 -11.86 -6.97
CA ASP A 16 12.57 -13.04 -6.82
C ASP A 16 11.81 -14.22 -6.16
N PRO A 17 12.01 -15.47 -6.62
CA PRO A 17 11.37 -16.61 -5.99
C PRO A 17 11.86 -16.79 -4.55
N ALA A 18 10.97 -17.28 -3.68
CA ALA A 18 11.41 -17.70 -2.34
C ALA A 18 12.29 -18.95 -2.44
N PRO A 19 13.28 -19.12 -1.55
CA PRO A 19 14.05 -20.35 -1.44
C PRO A 19 13.16 -21.58 -1.23
N GLU A 20 13.67 -22.76 -1.57
CA GLU A 20 12.95 -24.01 -1.32
C GLU A 20 12.56 -24.14 0.16
N ASN A 21 11.38 -24.73 0.40
CA ASN A 21 10.79 -24.90 1.73
C ASN A 21 10.50 -23.60 2.50
N HIS A 22 10.50 -22.43 1.84
CA HIS A 22 10.13 -21.16 2.46
C HIS A 22 8.86 -20.57 1.86
N ARG A 23 8.04 -19.93 2.70
CA ARG A 23 6.86 -19.17 2.25
C ARG A 23 7.23 -17.71 2.05
N LYS A 24 6.93 -17.19 0.86
CA LYS A 24 7.09 -15.76 0.57
C LYS A 24 6.02 -14.95 1.29
N VAL A 25 6.44 -13.96 2.08
CA VAL A 25 5.55 -12.98 2.72
C VAL A 25 6.03 -11.58 2.33
N ILE A 26 5.13 -10.79 1.77
CA ILE A 26 5.42 -9.43 1.34
C ILE A 26 4.51 -8.49 2.12
N LEU A 27 5.11 -7.62 2.93
CA LEU A 27 4.39 -6.52 3.58
C LEU A 27 4.43 -5.32 2.64
N ILE A 28 3.26 -4.86 2.22
CA ILE A 28 3.11 -3.71 1.32
C ILE A 28 2.28 -2.64 2.01
N THR A 29 2.64 -1.37 1.81
CA THR A 29 1.68 -0.28 1.99
C THR A 29 0.87 -0.17 0.70
N THR A 30 -0.38 0.29 0.78
CA THR A 30 -1.17 0.68 -0.39
C THR A 30 -0.42 1.80 -1.12
N ILE A 31 0.38 1.44 -2.11
CA ILE A 31 1.01 2.37 -3.04
C ILE A 31 -0.13 2.81 -3.94
N SER A 32 -0.66 4.00 -3.70
CA SER A 32 -1.98 4.51 -4.12
C SER A 32 -2.22 4.65 -5.63
N GLU A 33 -1.47 3.97 -6.49
CA GLU A 33 -1.60 4.12 -7.94
C GLU A 33 -1.02 2.96 -8.78
N ALA A 34 -0.16 2.10 -8.21
CA ALA A 34 0.58 1.11 -8.99
C ALA A 34 -0.03 -0.30 -8.89
N SER A 35 -0.58 -0.81 -9.99
CA SER A 35 -0.95 -2.22 -10.12
C SER A 35 0.31 -3.08 -10.25
N VAL A 36 0.85 -3.57 -9.13
CA VAL A 36 1.99 -4.49 -9.12
C VAL A 36 1.46 -5.92 -9.08
N THR A 37 1.71 -6.69 -10.15
CA THR A 37 1.38 -8.12 -10.19
C THR A 37 2.59 -8.93 -9.75
N VAL A 38 2.53 -9.51 -8.54
CA VAL A 38 3.54 -10.47 -8.09
C VAL A 38 3.07 -11.89 -8.44
N PRO A 39 3.84 -12.68 -9.18
CA PRO A 39 3.45 -14.04 -9.53
C PRO A 39 3.35 -14.93 -8.28
N ARG A 40 2.43 -15.90 -8.31
CA ARG A 40 2.25 -16.94 -7.27
C ARG A 40 1.81 -16.42 -5.89
N ILE A 41 1.08 -15.30 -5.83
CA ILE A 41 0.38 -14.88 -4.60
C ILE A 41 -0.92 -15.68 -4.46
N THR A 42 -1.05 -16.42 -3.35
CA THR A 42 -2.25 -17.23 -3.05
C THR A 42 -3.23 -16.50 -2.12
N PHE A 43 -2.72 -15.59 -1.28
CA PHE A 43 -3.53 -14.91 -0.26
C PHE A 43 -3.14 -13.45 -0.19
N ILE A 44 -4.15 -12.60 0.00
CA ILE A 44 -4.01 -11.19 0.30
C ILE A 44 -4.68 -10.97 1.65
N ILE A 45 -3.97 -10.32 2.57
CA ILE A 45 -4.49 -9.93 3.87
C ILE A 45 -4.52 -8.40 3.86
N ASP A 46 -5.73 -7.84 3.87
CA ASP A 46 -5.94 -6.41 4.03
C ASP A 46 -6.15 -6.10 5.53
N THR A 47 -5.52 -5.04 6.03
CA THR A 47 -5.68 -4.59 7.41
C THR A 47 -6.93 -3.75 7.61
N GLY A 48 -7.59 -3.30 6.52
CA GLY A 48 -8.76 -2.43 6.56
C GLY A 48 -8.43 -0.98 6.89
N PHE A 49 -7.15 -0.59 6.92
CA PHE A 49 -6.71 0.77 7.22
C PHE A 49 -5.83 1.36 6.11
N HIS A 50 -6.18 2.55 5.67
CA HIS A 50 -5.49 3.25 4.60
C HIS A 50 -5.01 4.61 5.08
N LYS A 51 -3.77 4.99 4.74
CA LYS A 51 -3.30 6.35 4.97
C LYS A 51 -3.75 7.21 3.80
N ILE A 52 -4.52 8.25 4.09
CA ILE A 52 -5.06 9.19 3.11
C ILE A 52 -4.49 10.58 3.41
N CYS A 53 -4.06 11.27 2.35
CA CYS A 53 -3.68 12.67 2.43
C CYS A 53 -4.97 13.51 2.43
N SER A 54 -5.30 14.10 3.59
CA SER A 54 -6.46 14.97 3.76
C SER A 54 -6.03 16.43 3.73
N TYR A 55 -6.65 17.20 2.85
CA TYR A 55 -6.40 18.63 2.69
C TYR A 55 -7.50 19.46 3.38
N ASN A 56 -7.10 20.38 4.27
CA ASN A 56 -8.02 21.35 4.85
C ASN A 56 -7.89 22.70 4.12
N PRO A 57 -8.92 23.15 3.38
CA PRO A 57 -8.86 24.38 2.60
C PRO A 57 -8.90 25.66 3.45
N HIS A 58 -9.39 25.60 4.70
CA HIS A 58 -9.45 26.77 5.58
C HIS A 58 -8.09 27.09 6.21
N THR A 59 -7.29 26.05 6.48
CA THR A 59 -5.95 26.21 7.06
C THR A 59 -4.84 26.06 6.02
N CYS A 60 -5.17 25.66 4.80
CA CYS A 60 -4.21 25.32 3.73
C CYS A 60 -3.18 24.26 4.15
N ILE A 61 -3.58 23.32 5.01
CA ILE A 61 -2.69 22.28 5.55
C ILE A 61 -3.12 20.91 5.00
N SER A 62 -2.14 20.18 4.49
CA SER A 62 -2.26 18.76 4.18
C SER A 62 -1.79 17.91 5.35
N SER A 63 -2.57 16.90 5.71
CA SER A 63 -2.27 15.98 6.81
C SER A 63 -2.42 14.54 6.36
N LEU A 64 -1.55 13.66 6.84
CA LEU A 64 -1.63 12.23 6.57
C LEU A 64 -2.41 11.55 7.70
N THR A 65 -3.61 11.06 7.39
CA THR A 65 -4.54 10.49 8.38
C THR A 65 -4.82 9.03 8.06
N THR A 66 -4.96 8.19 9.08
CA THR A 66 -5.31 6.77 8.92
C THR A 66 -6.83 6.61 8.96
N TRP A 67 -7.40 6.07 7.90
CA TRP A 67 -8.84 5.83 7.76
C TRP A 67 -9.14 4.34 7.79
N ASN A 68 -10.25 3.96 8.41
CA ASN A 68 -10.78 2.61 8.31
C ASN A 68 -11.67 2.52 7.06
N VAL A 69 -11.37 1.57 6.17
CA VAL A 69 -12.05 1.41 4.88
C VAL A 69 -13.39 0.68 4.99
N ASP A 70 -13.63 -0.04 6.08
CA ASP A 70 -14.87 -0.81 6.29
C ASP A 70 -16.05 0.08 6.76
N ILE A 71 -15.76 1.29 7.25
CA ILE A 71 -16.75 2.17 7.91
C ILE A 71 -16.86 3.57 7.31
N SER A 72 -16.21 3.88 6.18
CA SER A 72 -16.34 5.22 5.59
C SER A 72 -16.31 5.24 4.06
N PRO A 73 -17.22 5.98 3.40
CA PRO A 73 -17.09 6.25 1.96
C PRO A 73 -15.82 7.06 1.75
N ILE A 74 -14.92 6.54 0.91
CA ILE A 74 -13.73 7.28 0.48
C ILE A 74 -14.21 8.62 -0.10
N PRO A 75 -13.75 9.78 0.41
CA PRO A 75 -14.18 11.07 -0.09
C PRO A 75 -13.92 11.17 -1.59
N GLN A 76 -14.97 11.38 -2.38
CA GLN A 76 -14.91 11.48 -3.86
C GLN A 76 -14.03 12.64 -4.36
N SER A 77 -13.50 13.50 -3.47
CA SER A 77 -12.59 14.59 -3.79
C SER A 77 -11.16 14.15 -4.13
N LEU A 78 -10.88 12.84 -4.10
CA LEU A 78 -9.56 12.25 -4.37
C LEU A 78 -9.57 11.28 -5.57
N THR A 79 -10.59 11.33 -6.43
CA THR A 79 -10.59 10.67 -7.76
C THR A 79 -10.41 11.71 -8.86
#